data_AF-A0A4R7V7A7-F1
#
_entry.id   AF-A0A4R7V7A7-F1
#
_cell.length_a   1.000
_cell.length_b   1.000
_cell.length_c   1.000
_cell.angle_alpha   90.00
_cell.angle_beta   90.00
_cell.angle_gamma   90.00
#
_symmetry.space_group_name_H-M   'P 1'
#
loop_
_entity.id
_entity.type
_entity.pdbx_description
1 polymer ?
#
loop_
_entity_poly.entity_id
_entity_poly.type
_entity_poly.pdbx_seq_one_letter_code
_entity_poly.pdbx_strand_id
1 'polypeptide(L)'
;MSESRPEYSRSAVDSVVDAVRGLVGEGVNRRVVVRDSKDDVVLEVPVALGVVAALAAPVAMTIGAGVALVGRCEIKFEDRRRSGAQSASAVDGEQV
;
A
#
# COMPACT_ATOMS: atom_id res chain seq x y z
N MET A 1 43.83 -8.43 -10.32
CA MET A 1 42.41 -8.78 -10.10
C MET A 1 41.71 -7.52 -9.66
N SER A 2 40.98 -6.87 -10.57
CA SER A 2 40.25 -5.64 -10.25
C SER A 2 38.87 -6.00 -9.73
N GLU A 3 38.57 -5.60 -8.50
CA GLU A 3 37.24 -5.72 -7.91
C GLU A 3 36.28 -4.76 -8.61
N SER A 4 35.30 -5.31 -9.32
CA SER A 4 34.19 -4.55 -9.91
C SER A 4 33.27 -4.05 -8.79
N ARG A 5 33.58 -2.87 -8.27
CA ARG A 5 32.72 -2.15 -7.33
C ARG A 5 31.45 -1.76 -8.11
N PRO A 6 30.23 -2.07 -7.63
CA PRO A 6 29.01 -1.74 -8.35
C PRO A 6 28.90 -0.22 -8.45
N GLU A 7 29.17 0.33 -9.64
CA GLU A 7 28.88 1.72 -9.97
C GLU A 7 27.36 1.84 -10.07
N TYR A 8 26.71 2.01 -8.91
CA TYR A 8 25.29 2.35 -8.87
C TYR A 8 25.16 3.71 -9.56
N SER A 9 24.66 3.71 -10.80
CA SER A 9 24.65 4.89 -11.65
C SER A 9 23.84 5.99 -10.96
N ARG A 10 24.56 6.94 -10.35
CA ARG A 10 23.99 8.03 -9.55
C ARG A 10 22.96 8.81 -10.35
N SER A 11 23.16 8.89 -11.67
CA SER A 11 22.25 9.52 -12.63
C SER A 11 20.89 8.82 -12.74
N ALA A 12 20.82 7.49 -12.61
CA ALA A 12 19.55 6.77 -12.70
C ALA A 12 18.67 7.08 -11.49
N VAL A 13 19.27 7.08 -10.29
CA VAL A 13 18.60 7.44 -9.03
C VAL A 13 18.14 8.88 -9.07
N ASP A 14 19.00 9.79 -9.52
CA ASP A 14 18.70 11.22 -9.64
C ASP A 14 17.52 11.47 -10.59
N SER A 15 17.46 10.76 -11.73
CA SER A 15 16.32 10.84 -12.66
C SER A 15 15.01 10.36 -12.05
N VAL A 16 15.02 9.34 -11.18
CA VAL A 16 13.80 8.91 -10.48
C VAL A 16 13.37 9.98 -9.47
N VAL A 17 14.32 10.56 -8.74
CA VAL A 17 14.05 11.59 -7.73
C VAL A 17 13.52 12.87 -8.40
N ASP A 18 14.07 13.26 -9.54
CA ASP A 18 13.64 14.43 -10.30
C ASP A 18 12.24 14.23 -10.90
N ALA A 19 11.95 13.06 -11.47
CA ALA A 19 10.61 12.70 -11.93
C ALA A 19 9.57 12.73 -10.79
N VAL A 20 9.94 12.25 -9.59
CA VAL A 20 9.08 12.33 -8.40
C VAL A 20 8.87 13.78 -7.95
N ARG A 21 9.91 14.63 -7.98
CA ARG A 21 9.77 16.07 -7.68
C ARG A 21 8.87 16.78 -8.69
N GLY A 22 8.96 16.43 -9.99
CA GLY A 22 8.07 16.94 -11.04
C GLY A 22 6.60 16.54 -10.83
N LEU A 23 6.36 15.28 -10.44
CA LEU A 23 5.01 14.78 -10.09
C LEU A 23 4.39 15.50 -8.89
N VAL A 24 5.20 15.87 -7.89
CA VAL A 24 4.75 16.61 -6.69
C VAL A 24 4.43 18.08 -7.02
N GLY A 25 5.14 18.69 -7.97
CA GLY A 25 4.98 20.10 -8.34
C GLY A 25 3.69 20.46 -9.08
N GLU A 26 3.12 19.52 -9.86
CA GLU A 26 2.03 19.85 -10.80
C GLU A 26 0.72 19.03 -10.60
N GLY A 27 0.70 17.95 -9.80
CA GLY A 27 -0.48 17.07 -9.84
C GLY A 27 -0.64 15.97 -8.78
N VAL A 28 -0.13 16.15 -7.55
CA VAL A 28 -0.28 15.16 -6.47
C VAL A 28 -1.69 15.11 -5.82
N ASN A 29 -2.67 15.86 -6.34
CA ASN A 29 -4.03 15.91 -5.75
C ASN A 29 -4.92 14.69 -6.07
N ARG A 30 -4.43 13.69 -6.81
CA ARG A 30 -5.24 12.52 -7.14
C ARG A 30 -5.25 11.53 -5.98
N ARG A 31 -6.38 11.46 -5.28
CA ARG A 31 -6.65 10.53 -4.17
C ARG A 31 -7.62 9.45 -4.63
N VAL A 32 -7.38 8.22 -4.18
CA VAL A 32 -8.34 7.12 -4.25
C VAL A 32 -9.10 7.12 -2.94
N VAL A 33 -10.42 7.28 -3.01
CA VAL A 33 -11.34 7.27 -1.87
C VAL A 33 -12.13 5.97 -1.91
N VAL A 34 -12.01 5.16 -0.87
CA VAL A 34 -12.84 3.98 -0.66
C VAL A 34 -13.93 4.36 0.32
N ARG A 35 -15.18 4.10 -0.07
CA ARG A 35 -16.36 4.30 0.77
C ARG A 35 -17.01 2.97 1.12
N ASP A 36 -17.59 2.88 2.30
CA ASP A 36 -18.42 1.75 2.69
C ASP A 36 -19.86 1.88 2.12
N SER A 37 -20.69 0.87 2.35
CA SER A 37 -22.12 0.83 1.97
C SER A 37 -22.95 1.98 2.54
N LYS A 38 -22.46 2.65 3.60
CA LYS A 38 -23.05 3.83 4.22
C LYS A 38 -22.52 5.17 3.68
N ASP A 39 -21.78 5.14 2.57
CA ASP A 39 -21.10 6.30 1.96
C ASP A 39 -20.00 6.96 2.84
N ASP A 40 -19.67 6.33 3.97
CA ASP A 40 -18.60 6.78 4.87
C ASP A 40 -17.22 6.46 4.29
N VAL A 41 -16.29 7.41 4.40
CA VAL A 41 -14.94 7.30 3.85
C VAL A 41 -14.08 6.43 4.77
N VAL A 42 -13.84 5.19 4.35
CA VAL A 42 -13.06 4.21 5.12
C VAL A 42 -11.56 4.27 4.83
N LEU A 43 -11.16 4.76 3.64
CA LEU A 43 -9.76 4.89 3.27
C LEU A 43 -9.57 5.94 2.19
N GLU A 44 -8.62 6.85 2.40
CA GLU A 44 -8.14 7.77 1.36
C GLU A 44 -6.63 7.62 1.19
N VAL A 45 -6.19 7.28 -0.02
CA VAL A 45 -4.76 7.15 -0.34
C VAL A 45 -4.41 7.91 -1.63
N PRO A 46 -3.34 8.72 -1.65
CA PRO A 46 -2.86 9.35 -2.88
C PRO A 46 -2.39 8.30 -3.88
N VAL A 47 -2.69 8.49 -5.17
CA VAL A 47 -2.22 7.60 -6.24
C VAL A 47 -0.69 7.57 -6.31
N ALA A 48 -0.04 8.71 -6.04
CA ALA A 48 1.42 8.81 -5.98
C ALA A 48 2.05 7.85 -4.96
N LEU A 49 1.39 7.65 -3.81
CA LEU A 49 1.84 6.68 -2.81
C LEU A 49 1.83 5.25 -3.40
N GLY A 50 0.79 4.91 -4.16
CA GLY A 50 0.68 3.63 -4.85
C GLY A 50 1.77 3.40 -5.89
N VAL A 51 2.13 4.43 -6.67
CA VAL A 51 3.21 4.33 -7.68
C VAL A 51 4.57 4.12 -7.02
N VAL A 52 4.90 4.91 -6.00
CA VAL A 52 6.15 4.75 -5.25
C VAL A 52 6.20 3.38 -4.58
N ALA A 53 5.10 2.95 -3.96
CA ALA A 53 5.00 1.63 -3.36
C ALA A 53 5.18 0.51 -4.39
N ALA A 54 4.60 0.61 -5.58
CA ALA A 54 4.75 -0.39 -6.64
C ALA A 54 6.19 -0.53 -7.15
N LEU A 55 6.93 0.58 -7.24
CA LEU A 55 8.34 0.57 -7.65
C LEU A 55 9.26 0.05 -6.53
N ALA A 56 8.96 0.39 -5.28
CA ALA A 56 9.73 -0.08 -4.12
C ALA A 56 9.37 -1.51 -3.70
N ALA A 57 8.19 -2.00 -4.06
CA ALA A 57 7.65 -3.29 -3.63
C ALA A 57 8.57 -4.47 -3.92
N PRO A 58 9.21 -4.63 -5.10
CA PRO A 58 10.07 -5.79 -5.36
C PRO A 58 11.27 -5.87 -4.41
N VAL A 59 11.94 -4.74 -4.16
CA VAL A 59 13.10 -4.68 -3.26
C VAL A 59 12.65 -4.92 -1.82
N ALA A 60 11.57 -4.26 -1.40
CA ALA A 60 10.98 -4.47 -0.08
C ALA A 60 10.52 -5.92 0.12
N MET A 61 9.99 -6.57 -0.93
CA MET A 61 9.56 -7.96 -0.92
C MET A 61 10.74 -8.92 -0.76
N THR A 62 11.87 -8.70 -1.45
CA THR A 62 13.07 -9.53 -1.26
C THR A 62 13.56 -9.47 0.18
N ILE A 63 13.62 -8.26 0.75
CA ILE A 63 14.03 -8.06 2.16
C ILE A 63 13.00 -8.71 3.09
N GLY A 64 11.71 -8.42 2.89
CA GLY A 64 10.62 -8.93 3.71
C GLY A 64 10.49 -10.45 3.67
N ALA A 65 10.68 -11.07 2.50
CA ALA A 65 10.70 -12.52 2.35
C ALA A 65 11.90 -13.14 3.09
N GLY A 66 13.09 -12.54 2.96
CA GLY A 66 14.27 -12.98 3.71
C GLY A 66 14.05 -12.90 5.22
N VAL A 67 13.50 -11.80 5.71
CA VAL A 67 13.13 -11.63 7.13
C VAL A 67 12.07 -12.64 7.57
N ALA A 68 11.05 -12.89 6.75
CA ALA A 68 10.00 -13.87 7.06
C ALA A 68 10.52 -15.31 7.11
N LEU A 69 11.54 -15.65 6.31
CA LEU A 69 12.17 -16.98 6.33
C LEU A 69 13.04 -17.21 7.57
N VAL A 70 13.74 -16.17 8.04
CA VAL A 70 14.64 -16.29 9.21
C VAL A 70 13.89 -16.04 10.52
N GLY A 71 12.85 -15.21 10.49
CA GLY A 71 11.99 -14.92 11.63
C GLY A 71 10.95 -16.03 11.87
N ARG A 72 10.55 -16.24 13.13
CA ARG A 72 9.35 -17.03 13.46
C ARG A 72 8.09 -16.20 13.21
N CYS A 73 7.87 -15.80 11.97
CA CYS A 73 6.73 -14.99 11.56
C CYS A 73 5.60 -15.91 11.10
N GLU A 74 4.45 -15.86 11.78
CA GLU A 74 3.24 -16.55 11.33
C GLU A 74 2.45 -15.61 10.41
N ILE A 75 2.39 -15.93 9.12
CA ILE A 75 1.59 -15.18 8.14
C ILE A 75 0.20 -15.82 8.09
N LYS A 76 -0.76 -15.22 8.81
CA LYS A 76 -2.18 -15.62 8.76
C LYS A 76 -2.92 -14.84 7.68
N PHE A 77 -3.48 -15.58 6.72
CA PHE A 77 -4.42 -15.04 5.75
C PHE A 77 -5.83 -15.22 6.30
N GLU A 78 -6.42 -14.15 6.82
CA GLU A 78 -7.81 -14.14 7.22
C GLU A 78 -8.65 -13.67 6.03
N ASP A 79 -9.41 -14.59 5.47
CA ASP A 79 -10.35 -14.28 4.41
C ASP A 79 -11.60 -13.62 5.02
N ARG A 80 -11.81 -12.34 4.69
CA ARG A 80 -12.94 -11.55 5.21
C ARG A 80 -14.25 -11.82 4.45
N ARG A 81 -14.43 -12.94 3.72
CA ARG A 81 -15.69 -13.32 3.05
C ARG A 81 -16.80 -13.74 4.03
N ARG A 82 -16.79 -13.21 5.26
CA ARG A 82 -17.92 -13.32 6.19
C ARG A 82 -17.98 -12.14 7.18
N SER A 83 -18.06 -10.91 6.69
CA SER A 83 -18.62 -9.83 7.50
C SER A 83 -19.58 -8.98 6.69
N GLY A 84 -20.74 -9.60 6.42
CA GLY A 84 -21.93 -8.95 5.89
C GLY A 84 -23.19 -9.31 6.67
N ALA A 85 -23.07 -9.81 7.92
CA ALA A 85 -24.21 -10.28 8.71
C ALA A 85 -24.19 -9.88 10.19
N GLN A 86 -23.38 -8.90 10.59
CA GLN A 86 -23.40 -8.36 11.96
C GLN A 86 -23.56 -6.83 11.92
N SER A 87 -24.68 -6.36 11.38
CA SER A 87 -25.13 -4.97 11.61
C SER A 87 -26.65 -4.80 11.54
N ALA A 88 -27.41 -5.89 11.76
CA ALA A 88 -28.87 -5.82 11.82
C ALA A 88 -29.43 -6.72 12.91
N SER A 89 -29.12 -6.42 14.17
CA SER A 89 -30.03 -6.71 15.27
C SER A 89 -29.70 -5.81 16.45
N ALA A 90 -30.28 -4.61 16.43
CA ALA A 90 -30.59 -3.80 17.62
C ALA A 90 -31.18 -2.44 17.16
N VAL A 91 -32.44 -2.46 16.69
CA VAL A 91 -33.43 -1.37 16.79
C VAL A 91 -34.77 -1.98 16.36
N ASP A 92 -35.55 -2.50 17.31
CA ASP A 92 -36.64 -1.84 18.03
C ASP A 92 -37.84 -1.51 17.14
N GLY A 93 -38.99 -2.12 17.47
CA GLY A 93 -40.23 -2.03 16.70
C GLY A 93 -41.30 -2.98 17.25
N GLU A 94 -41.86 -2.58 18.39
CA GLU A 94 -43.22 -2.86 18.86
C GLU A 94 -44.21 -3.31 17.77
N GLN A 95 -44.92 -4.43 17.99
CA GLN A 95 -46.32 -4.54 17.58
C GLN A 95 -47.08 -5.62 18.37
N VAL A 96 -48.26 -5.19 18.81
CA VAL A 96 -49.27 -5.79 19.69
C VAL A 96 -49.81 -7.13 19.21
#